data_AF-A0A7W1NUT2-F1
#
_entry.id   AF-A0A7W1NUT2-F1
#
_cell.length_a   1.000
_cell.length_b   1.000
_cell.length_c   1.000
_cell.angle_alpha   90.00
_cell.angle_beta   90.00
_cell.angle_gamma   90.00
#
_symmetry.space_group_name_H-M   'P 1'
#
loop_
_entity.id
_entity.type
_entity.pdbx_description
1 polymer ?
#
loop_
_entity_poly.entity_id
_entity_poly.type
_entity_poly.pdbx_seq_one_letter_code
_entity_poly.pdbx_strand_id
1 'polypeptide(L)'
;MQYRSPVTNRLTTLIGALGAIVVLLALVHWGGSATTGPLLILGVGVLIAIVVIFGVLLWWLYISPMPADQVVKIATRSATNRQTIAILMMISGLLFSIGALWDEVWHRTYGVGAAINDFFWRPHILIYISIGLVALFAFVGLWPIMHGRGNMRQRFRSEPLLGLLALACGFQVVITPLDPLWHQLYGLDLTAWSLPHLLLAIALVAVMLVAVAVQLSCIRPTAWRTIRNLRPQDGLIIVPLALIILMLTQFGTTEWENLTSIGIGQTSGAFWQRPEWLYPVVVISLAAFVGMIAIYTTRLAGSATLVGLTCLVIRLILLNTLRANQPPANLTFETHINLLPPLIALDLWYAFRLKQAASRSTIIGGSLAIVIATLTIGAFIVTKMMIYPRFNSDTLPGMIVFGLIMGLAVGFAGSQMGIWLRSHGAYVEPADATATNYVRVMSIGLGTLVAVLLFVTLFISTATPPTL
;
A
#
# COMPACT_ATOMS: atom_id res chain seq x y z
N MET A 1 -22.47 -22.24 2.09
CA MET A 1 -22.51 -21.80 0.67
C MET A 1 -21.38 -22.49 -0.08
N GLN A 2 -21.70 -23.28 -1.11
CA GLN A 2 -20.69 -23.78 -2.04
C GLN A 2 -20.02 -22.58 -2.71
N TYR A 3 -18.71 -22.47 -2.57
CA TYR A 3 -17.88 -21.55 -3.34
C TYR A 3 -17.96 -22.03 -4.80
N ARG A 4 -19.02 -21.66 -5.54
CA ARG A 4 -18.94 -21.69 -7.00
C ARG A 4 -17.90 -20.65 -7.32
N SER A 5 -16.65 -21.09 -7.48
CA SER A 5 -15.62 -20.20 -7.99
C SER A 5 -16.24 -19.60 -9.25
N PRO A 6 -16.39 -18.27 -9.36
CA PRO A 6 -16.62 -17.72 -10.68
C PRO A 6 -15.56 -18.38 -11.55
N VAL A 7 -15.97 -19.03 -12.64
CA VAL A 7 -15.03 -19.54 -13.63
C VAL A 7 -14.33 -18.28 -14.10
N THR A 8 -13.24 -17.93 -13.41
CA THR A 8 -12.44 -16.78 -13.73
C THR A 8 -11.92 -17.12 -15.10
N ASN A 9 -12.37 -16.33 -16.08
CA ASN A 9 -11.99 -16.52 -17.45
C ASN A 9 -10.46 -16.53 -17.46
N ARG A 10 -9.85 -17.68 -17.80
CA ARG A 10 -8.39 -17.87 -17.78
C ARG A 10 -7.70 -16.75 -18.55
N LEU A 11 -8.36 -16.25 -19.59
CA LEU A 11 -7.94 -15.10 -20.38
C LEU A 11 -7.80 -13.82 -19.54
N THR A 12 -8.75 -13.50 -18.66
CA THR A 12 -8.68 -12.30 -17.80
C THR A 12 -7.51 -12.38 -16.82
N THR A 13 -7.25 -13.55 -16.23
CA THR A 13 -6.08 -13.75 -15.35
C THR A 13 -4.78 -13.59 -16.11
N LEU A 14 -4.69 -14.16 -17.32
CA LEU A 14 -3.50 -14.04 -18.16
C LEU A 14 -3.25 -12.58 -18.60
N ILE A 15 -4.29 -11.88 -19.05
CA ILE A 15 -4.20 -10.47 -19.44
C ILE A 15 -3.75 -9.61 -18.25
N GLY A 16 -4.30 -9.86 -17.05
CA GLY A 16 -3.88 -9.17 -15.83
C GLY A 16 -2.41 -9.40 -15.49
N ALA A 17 -1.94 -10.65 -15.60
CA ALA A 17 -0.53 -10.99 -15.36
C ALA A 17 0.41 -10.33 -16.37
N LEU A 18 0.08 -10.38 -17.66
CA LEU A 18 0.85 -9.71 -18.71
C LEU A 18 0.87 -8.19 -18.52
N GLY A 19 -0.26 -7.59 -18.18
CA GLY A 19 -0.35 -6.16 -17.87
C GLY A 19 0.55 -5.77 -16.69
N ALA A 20 0.56 -6.58 -15.61
CA ALA A 20 1.43 -6.35 -14.47
C ALA A 20 2.92 -6.41 -14.85
N ILE A 21 3.32 -7.38 -15.69
CA ILE A 21 4.70 -7.48 -16.19
C ILE A 21 5.07 -6.25 -17.02
N VAL A 22 4.19 -5.81 -17.92
CA VAL A 22 4.45 -4.59 -18.73
C VAL A 22 4.62 -3.36 -17.84
N VAL A 23 3.79 -3.20 -16.81
CA VAL A 23 3.92 -2.11 -15.84
C VAL A 23 5.25 -2.20 -15.09
N LEU A 24 5.64 -3.39 -14.60
CA LEU A 24 6.93 -3.58 -13.93
C LEU A 24 8.11 -3.23 -14.84
N LEU A 25 8.07 -3.63 -16.12
CA LEU A 25 9.12 -3.28 -17.09
C LEU A 25 9.17 -1.78 -17.38
N ALA A 26 8.02 -1.11 -17.48
CA ALA A 26 7.97 0.34 -17.62
C ALA A 26 8.55 1.05 -16.38
N LEU A 27 8.25 0.53 -15.18
CA LEU A 27 8.78 1.05 -13.93
C LEU A 27 10.30 0.84 -13.82
N VAL A 28 10.83 -0.31 -14.24
CA VAL A 28 12.29 -0.52 -14.34
C VAL A 28 12.93 0.51 -15.26
N HIS A 29 12.32 0.75 -16.42
CA HIS A 29 12.81 1.74 -17.37
C HIS A 29 12.83 3.16 -16.78
N TRP A 30 11.76 3.58 -16.11
CA TRP A 30 11.66 4.92 -15.49
C TRP A 30 12.40 5.05 -14.15
N GLY A 31 12.70 3.93 -13.50
CA GLY A 31 13.52 3.88 -12.30
C GLY A 31 14.99 4.15 -12.58
N GLY A 32 15.44 3.82 -13.79
CA GLY A 32 16.85 3.90 -14.18
C GLY A 32 17.71 2.88 -13.41
N SER A 33 18.95 2.71 -13.86
CA SER A 33 19.96 1.92 -13.15
C SER A 33 21.33 2.57 -13.29
N ALA A 34 22.13 2.52 -12.23
CA ALA A 34 23.49 3.06 -12.25
C ALA A 34 24.40 2.27 -13.22
N THR A 35 24.12 0.98 -13.41
CA THR A 35 24.79 0.12 -14.38
C THR A 35 23.77 -0.53 -15.31
N THR A 36 24.07 -0.56 -16.61
CA THR A 36 23.27 -1.30 -17.61
C THR A 36 24.10 -2.46 -18.13
N GLY A 37 23.46 -3.61 -18.43
CA GLY A 37 24.16 -4.78 -18.95
C GLY A 37 23.50 -6.12 -18.61
N PRO A 38 24.15 -7.25 -18.96
CA PRO A 38 23.59 -8.58 -18.75
C PRO A 38 23.25 -8.90 -17.29
N LEU A 39 24.03 -8.39 -16.34
CA LEU A 39 23.77 -8.59 -14.91
C LEU A 39 22.46 -7.92 -14.47
N LEU A 40 22.16 -6.71 -14.94
CA LEU A 40 20.90 -6.04 -14.62
C LEU A 40 19.70 -6.86 -15.12
N ILE A 41 19.80 -7.39 -16.35
CA ILE A 41 18.75 -8.25 -16.94
C ILE A 41 18.54 -9.50 -16.06
N LEU A 42 19.62 -10.10 -15.57
CA LEU A 42 19.55 -11.22 -14.64
C LEU A 42 18.86 -10.82 -13.33
N GLY A 43 19.24 -9.69 -12.72
CA GLY A 43 18.60 -9.18 -11.51
C GLY A 43 17.10 -8.94 -11.67
N VAL A 44 16.70 -8.27 -12.75
CA VAL A 44 15.29 -8.08 -13.11
C VAL A 44 14.58 -9.43 -13.30
N GLY A 45 15.22 -10.38 -13.98
CA GLY A 45 14.71 -11.73 -14.18
C GLY A 45 14.47 -12.47 -12.87
N VAL A 46 15.40 -12.39 -11.91
CA VAL A 46 15.25 -12.97 -10.56
C VAL A 46 14.06 -12.34 -9.83
N LEU A 47 13.94 -11.02 -9.85
CA LEU A 47 12.84 -10.31 -9.19
C LEU A 47 11.47 -10.66 -9.80
N ILE A 48 11.38 -10.75 -11.13
CA ILE A 48 10.17 -11.24 -11.82
C ILE A 48 9.88 -12.69 -11.42
N ALA A 49 10.89 -13.56 -11.37
CA ALA A 49 10.72 -14.96 -11.00
C ALA A 49 10.15 -15.10 -9.58
N ILE A 50 10.60 -14.28 -8.62
CA ILE A 50 10.05 -14.27 -7.26
C ILE A 50 8.57 -13.89 -7.27
N VAL A 51 8.19 -12.82 -7.99
CA VAL A 51 6.78 -12.42 -8.13
C VAL A 51 5.95 -13.55 -8.74
N VAL A 52 6.46 -14.21 -9.78
CA VAL A 52 5.78 -15.35 -10.44
C VAL A 52 5.63 -16.52 -9.48
N ILE A 53 6.68 -16.88 -8.71
CA ILE A 53 6.62 -17.97 -7.73
C ILE A 53 5.53 -17.70 -6.69
N PHE A 54 5.49 -16.51 -6.09
CA PHE A 54 4.46 -16.16 -5.11
C PHE A 54 3.06 -16.08 -5.73
N GLY A 55 2.95 -15.60 -6.97
CA GLY A 55 1.69 -15.62 -7.73
C GLY A 55 1.18 -17.05 -8.00
N VAL A 56 2.07 -17.96 -8.38
CA VAL A 56 1.75 -19.38 -8.58
C VAL A 56 1.37 -20.05 -7.26
N LEU A 57 2.07 -19.74 -6.17
CA LEU A 57 1.73 -20.24 -4.83
C LEU A 57 0.34 -19.74 -4.40
N LEU A 58 0.06 -18.45 -4.56
CA LEU A 58 -1.27 -17.88 -4.27
C LEU A 58 -2.35 -18.60 -5.09
N TRP A 59 -2.14 -18.77 -6.39
CA TRP A 59 -3.08 -19.46 -7.27
C TRP A 59 -3.28 -20.92 -6.85
N TRP A 60 -2.19 -21.66 -6.61
CA TRP A 60 -2.24 -23.07 -6.24
C TRP A 60 -2.92 -23.28 -4.88
N LEU A 61 -2.57 -22.47 -3.88
CA LEU A 61 -3.12 -22.57 -2.53
C LEU A 61 -4.59 -22.15 -2.47
N TYR A 62 -5.00 -21.09 -3.18
CA TYR A 62 -6.33 -20.48 -2.98
C TYR A 62 -7.30 -20.61 -4.14
N ILE A 63 -6.82 -20.54 -5.38
CA ILE A 63 -7.68 -20.34 -6.57
C ILE A 63 -7.91 -21.66 -7.32
N SER A 64 -6.88 -22.51 -7.42
CA SER A 64 -6.95 -23.73 -8.20
C SER A 64 -8.07 -24.67 -7.72
N PRO A 65 -8.75 -25.42 -8.61
CA PRO A 65 -9.86 -26.31 -8.22
C PRO A 65 -9.43 -27.40 -7.23
N MET A 66 -10.26 -27.71 -6.23
CA MET A 66 -10.08 -28.86 -5.35
C MET A 66 -11.13 -29.93 -5.66
N PRO A 67 -10.78 -31.23 -5.52
CA PRO A 67 -11.76 -32.32 -5.51
C PRO A 67 -12.89 -32.05 -4.50
N ALA A 68 -14.12 -32.44 -4.84
CA ALA A 68 -15.32 -32.13 -4.05
C ALA A 68 -15.31 -32.78 -2.65
N ASP A 69 -14.64 -33.92 -2.53
CA ASP A 69 -14.39 -34.64 -1.28
C ASP A 69 -13.34 -33.95 -0.38
N GLN A 70 -12.60 -32.97 -0.92
CA GLN A 70 -11.57 -32.21 -0.18
C GLN A 70 -12.07 -30.86 0.34
N VAL A 71 -13.38 -30.60 0.35
CA VAL A 71 -13.95 -29.36 0.89
C VAL A 71 -13.62 -29.22 2.37
N VAL A 72 -13.07 -28.06 2.74
CA VAL A 72 -12.53 -27.82 4.07
C VAL A 72 -13.48 -26.97 4.90
N LYS A 73 -13.66 -27.35 6.17
CA LYS A 73 -14.32 -26.51 7.17
C LYS A 73 -13.39 -25.36 7.56
N ILE A 74 -13.86 -24.13 7.42
CA ILE A 74 -13.12 -22.95 7.88
C ILE A 74 -12.98 -23.03 9.40
N ALA A 75 -11.75 -22.95 9.89
CA ALA A 75 -11.47 -22.97 11.31
C ALA A 75 -11.92 -21.66 11.96
N THR A 76 -12.52 -21.79 13.13
CA THR A 76 -13.02 -20.67 13.92
C THR A 76 -11.94 -20.26 14.91
N ARG A 77 -11.43 -19.04 14.75
CA ARG A 77 -10.53 -18.39 15.73
C ARG A 77 -11.31 -17.33 16.49
N SER A 78 -10.90 -17.06 17.73
CA SER A 78 -11.49 -15.97 18.50
C SER A 78 -11.31 -14.63 17.78
N ALA A 79 -12.35 -13.79 17.81
CA ALA A 79 -12.29 -12.44 17.26
C ALA A 79 -11.15 -11.62 17.90
N THR A 80 -10.93 -11.82 19.21
CA THR A 80 -9.83 -11.23 19.97
C THR A 80 -8.47 -11.51 19.32
N ASN A 81 -8.16 -12.77 19.00
CA ASN A 81 -6.85 -13.11 18.43
C ASN A 81 -6.64 -12.46 17.07
N ARG A 82 -7.68 -12.45 16.22
CA ARG A 82 -7.63 -11.83 14.89
C ARG A 82 -7.44 -10.33 14.98
N GLN A 83 -8.18 -9.67 15.86
CA GLN A 83 -8.04 -8.23 16.06
C GLN A 83 -6.65 -7.87 16.63
N THR A 84 -6.12 -8.66 17.57
CA THR A 84 -4.73 -8.49 18.04
C THR A 84 -3.73 -8.61 16.89
N ILE A 85 -3.86 -9.62 16.03
CA ILE A 85 -3.00 -9.78 14.84
C ILE A 85 -3.11 -8.54 13.93
N ALA A 86 -4.33 -8.09 13.62
CA ALA A 86 -4.54 -6.92 12.77
C ALA A 86 -3.91 -5.64 13.36
N ILE A 87 -4.03 -5.42 14.66
CA ILE A 87 -3.41 -4.27 15.35
C ILE A 87 -1.88 -4.35 15.30
N LEU A 88 -1.30 -5.53 15.56
CA LEU A 88 0.16 -5.66 15.53
C LEU A 88 0.72 -5.52 14.10
N MET A 89 -0.01 -5.98 13.09
CA MET A 89 0.34 -5.72 11.69
C MET A 89 0.26 -4.24 11.35
N MET A 90 -0.77 -3.54 11.83
CA MET A 90 -0.89 -2.09 11.66
C MET A 90 0.27 -1.35 12.33
N ILE A 91 0.71 -1.79 13.52
CA ILE A 91 1.91 -1.28 14.20
C ILE A 91 3.16 -1.53 13.34
N SER A 92 3.33 -2.74 12.80
CA SER A 92 4.44 -3.04 11.88
C SER A 92 4.44 -2.10 10.66
N GLY A 93 3.29 -1.91 10.00
CA GLY A 93 3.17 -0.96 8.88
C GLY A 93 3.46 0.49 9.26
N LEU A 94 3.06 0.91 10.46
CA LEU A 94 3.38 2.23 11.01
C LEU A 94 4.89 2.39 11.21
N LEU A 95 5.55 1.43 11.87
CA LEU A 95 6.99 1.43 12.09
C LEU A 95 7.76 1.51 10.77
N PHE A 96 7.33 0.75 9.76
CA PHE A 96 7.93 0.80 8.42
C PHE A 96 7.75 2.18 7.79
N SER A 97 6.53 2.74 7.83
CA SER A 97 6.23 4.03 7.19
C SER A 97 7.02 5.18 7.82
N ILE A 98 7.16 5.18 9.15
CA ILE A 98 7.97 6.17 9.86
C ILE A 98 9.45 5.96 9.54
N GLY A 99 9.93 4.71 9.60
CA GLY A 99 11.32 4.37 9.31
C GLY A 99 11.73 4.75 7.90
N ALA A 100 10.92 4.42 6.88
CA ALA A 100 11.21 4.73 5.48
C ALA A 100 11.24 6.23 5.20
N LEU A 101 10.31 7.02 5.78
CA LEU A 101 10.35 8.46 5.62
C LEU A 101 11.57 9.08 6.33
N TRP A 102 11.89 8.57 7.52
CA TRP A 102 13.07 9.01 8.26
C TRP A 102 14.36 8.66 7.55
N ASP A 103 14.42 7.48 6.92
CA ASP A 103 15.53 7.04 6.09
C ASP A 103 15.77 8.01 4.94
N GLU A 104 14.71 8.38 4.24
CA GLU A 104 14.82 9.34 3.15
C GLU A 104 15.29 10.73 3.63
N VAL A 105 14.81 11.20 4.79
CA VAL A 105 15.32 12.44 5.39
C VAL A 105 16.82 12.35 5.62
N TRP A 106 17.30 11.21 6.12
CA TRP A 106 18.72 10.97 6.38
C TRP A 106 19.53 10.88 5.08
N HIS A 107 19.07 10.16 4.06
CA HIS A 107 19.72 10.10 2.75
C HIS A 107 19.85 11.48 2.10
N ARG A 108 18.80 12.31 2.18
CA ARG A 108 18.86 13.69 1.66
C ARG A 108 19.77 14.61 2.48
N THR A 109 19.90 14.34 3.79
CA THR A 109 20.69 15.20 4.71
C THR A 109 22.18 14.85 4.70
N TYR A 110 22.51 13.56 4.68
CA TYR A 110 23.87 13.05 4.88
C TYR A 110 24.47 12.41 3.62
N GLY A 111 23.68 12.21 2.55
CA GLY A 111 24.09 11.45 1.37
C GLY A 111 23.94 9.93 1.55
N VAL A 112 24.23 9.15 0.51
CA VAL A 112 24.12 7.67 0.52
C VAL A 112 25.31 7.04 -0.22
N GLY A 113 25.73 5.85 0.19
CA GLY A 113 26.50 4.92 -0.65
C GLY A 113 27.94 4.64 -0.27
N ALA A 114 28.83 4.44 -1.26
CA ALA A 114 30.18 3.89 -1.05
C ALA A 114 31.07 4.66 -0.04
N ALA A 115 30.71 5.89 0.30
CA ALA A 115 31.38 6.69 1.32
C ALA A 115 30.84 6.48 2.75
N ILE A 116 29.59 6.03 2.92
CA ILE A 116 28.94 5.88 4.24
C ILE A 116 28.15 4.57 4.29
N ASN A 117 28.56 3.66 5.18
CA ASN A 117 27.79 2.44 5.47
C ASN A 117 26.52 2.82 6.24
N ASP A 118 25.37 2.69 5.59
CA ASP A 118 24.07 3.03 6.15
C ASP A 118 23.36 1.86 6.84
N PHE A 119 23.91 0.64 6.79
CA PHE A 119 23.22 -0.57 7.24
C PHE A 119 22.65 -0.49 8.66
N PHE A 120 23.35 0.19 9.60
CA PHE A 120 22.92 0.37 10.98
C PHE A 120 22.42 1.77 11.31
N TRP A 121 22.03 2.55 10.30
CA TRP A 121 21.38 3.83 10.53
C TRP A 121 20.12 3.66 11.38
N ARG A 122 19.86 4.67 12.22
CA ARG A 122 18.72 4.65 13.14
C ARG A 122 17.38 4.43 12.43
N PRO A 123 17.07 5.07 11.27
CA PRO A 123 15.89 4.73 10.49
C PRO A 123 15.84 3.25 10.05
N HIS A 124 16.96 2.68 9.60
CA HIS A 124 17.04 1.27 9.23
C HIS A 124 16.72 0.32 10.40
N ILE A 125 17.19 0.62 11.62
CA ILE A 125 16.84 -0.18 12.80
C ILE A 125 15.32 -0.21 13.00
N LEU A 126 14.63 0.93 12.79
CA LEU A 126 13.17 0.99 12.90
C LEU A 126 12.47 0.17 11.82
N ILE A 127 12.98 0.22 10.57
CA ILE A 127 12.54 -0.61 9.46
C ILE A 127 12.77 -2.10 9.76
N TYR A 128 13.93 -2.47 10.32
CA TYR A 128 14.24 -3.84 10.71
C TYR A 128 13.34 -4.38 11.82
N ILE A 129 12.96 -3.56 12.80
CA ILE A 129 11.95 -3.95 13.80
C ILE A 129 10.62 -4.26 13.11
N SER A 130 10.20 -3.43 12.15
CA SER A 130 8.99 -3.71 11.38
C SER A 130 9.09 -5.03 10.60
N ILE A 131 10.19 -5.26 9.88
CA ILE A 131 10.42 -6.49 9.11
C ILE A 131 10.52 -7.71 10.05
N GLY A 132 11.12 -7.56 11.21
CA GLY A 132 11.17 -8.60 12.25
C GLY A 132 9.78 -9.00 12.72
N LEU A 133 8.87 -8.03 12.89
CA LEU A 133 7.46 -8.29 13.19
C LEU A 133 6.77 -9.00 12.01
N VAL A 134 7.02 -8.59 10.76
CA VAL A 134 6.51 -9.27 9.56
C VAL A 134 6.98 -10.72 9.51
N ALA A 135 8.27 -10.98 9.76
CA ALA A 135 8.81 -12.33 9.82
C ALA A 135 8.13 -13.15 10.92
N LEU A 136 7.96 -12.58 12.12
CA LEU A 136 7.21 -13.22 13.21
C LEU A 136 5.77 -13.56 12.77
N PHE A 137 5.07 -12.67 12.05
CA PHE A 137 3.73 -12.96 11.54
C PHE A 137 3.71 -14.01 10.44
N ALA A 138 4.77 -14.12 9.62
CA ALA A 138 4.92 -15.25 8.71
C ALA A 138 4.94 -16.56 9.49
N PHE A 139 5.74 -16.66 10.55
CA PHE A 139 5.80 -17.84 11.41
C PHE A 139 4.48 -18.10 12.16
N VAL A 140 3.89 -17.08 12.77
CA VAL A 140 2.62 -17.20 13.51
C VAL A 140 1.46 -17.61 12.57
N GLY A 141 1.43 -17.09 11.34
CA GLY A 141 0.45 -17.47 10.32
C GLY A 141 0.67 -18.88 9.80
N LEU A 142 1.93 -19.30 9.61
CA LEU A 142 2.28 -20.66 9.18
C LEU A 142 2.07 -21.69 10.29
N TRP A 143 2.26 -21.35 11.56
CA TRP A 143 2.15 -22.29 12.68
C TRP A 143 0.86 -23.13 12.67
N PRO A 144 -0.35 -22.53 12.66
CA PRO A 144 -1.59 -23.31 12.64
C PRO A 144 -1.78 -24.09 11.33
N ILE A 145 -1.20 -23.62 10.23
CA ILE A 145 -1.24 -24.29 8.94
C ILE A 145 -0.35 -25.53 8.97
N MET A 146 0.86 -25.44 9.52
CA MET A 146 1.79 -26.57 9.59
C MET A 146 1.30 -27.67 10.53
N HIS A 147 0.56 -27.31 11.59
CA HIS A 147 -0.02 -28.24 12.56
C HIS A 147 -1.47 -28.67 12.24
N GLY A 148 -2.04 -28.15 11.15
CA GLY A 148 -3.38 -28.52 10.68
C GLY A 148 -3.44 -29.94 10.11
N ARG A 149 -4.64 -30.53 10.04
CA ARG A 149 -4.88 -31.81 9.37
C ARG A 149 -5.14 -31.62 7.87
N GLY A 150 -4.91 -32.66 7.08
CA GLY A 150 -5.11 -32.66 5.62
C GLY A 150 -3.86 -32.28 4.83
N ASN A 151 -4.01 -32.05 3.53
CA ASN A 151 -2.92 -31.60 2.65
C ASN A 151 -2.69 -30.07 2.76
N MET A 152 -1.58 -29.57 2.20
CA MET A 152 -1.19 -28.15 2.31
C MET A 152 -2.30 -27.18 1.86
N ARG A 153 -2.96 -27.46 0.72
CA ARG A 153 -4.04 -26.63 0.19
C ARG A 153 -5.24 -26.61 1.14
N GLN A 154 -5.57 -27.77 1.72
CA GLN A 154 -6.65 -27.84 2.69
C GLN A 154 -6.34 -26.99 3.93
N ARG A 155 -5.12 -27.06 4.44
CA ARG A 155 -4.70 -26.30 5.62
C ARG A 155 -4.75 -24.79 5.37
N PHE A 156 -4.21 -24.31 4.25
CA PHE A 156 -4.31 -22.89 3.86
C PHE A 156 -5.76 -22.42 3.68
N ARG A 157 -6.65 -23.27 3.14
CA ARG A 157 -8.08 -22.93 2.95
C ARG A 157 -8.92 -23.07 4.23
N SER A 158 -8.45 -23.79 5.24
CA SER A 158 -9.10 -23.82 6.56
C SER A 158 -8.95 -22.49 7.30
N GLU A 159 -7.83 -21.80 7.13
CA GLU A 159 -7.52 -20.51 7.77
C GLU A 159 -7.05 -19.49 6.71
N PRO A 160 -7.92 -19.09 5.77
CA PRO A 160 -7.49 -18.40 4.56
C PRO A 160 -6.76 -17.08 4.84
N LEU A 161 -7.22 -16.31 5.82
CA LEU A 161 -6.62 -15.02 6.18
C LEU A 161 -5.23 -15.18 6.82
N LEU A 162 -5.01 -16.19 7.65
CA LEU A 162 -3.70 -16.44 8.25
C LEU A 162 -2.71 -17.06 7.25
N GLY A 163 -3.21 -17.85 6.29
CA GLY A 163 -2.37 -18.30 5.19
C GLY A 163 -2.00 -17.19 4.21
N LEU A 164 -2.91 -16.24 3.97
CA LEU A 164 -2.61 -15.06 3.15
C LEU A 164 -1.61 -14.16 3.87
N LEU A 165 -1.74 -14.05 5.19
CA LEU A 165 -0.77 -13.37 6.04
C LEU A 165 0.61 -14.01 5.91
N ALA A 166 0.69 -15.33 6.08
CA ALA A 166 1.93 -16.08 5.91
C ALA A 166 2.57 -15.86 4.53
N LEU A 167 1.77 -15.88 3.46
CA LEU A 167 2.26 -15.70 2.10
C LEU A 167 2.74 -14.26 1.84
N ALA A 168 1.98 -13.25 2.27
CA ALA A 168 2.34 -11.84 2.09
C ALA A 168 3.58 -11.47 2.92
N CYS A 169 3.64 -11.89 4.19
CA CYS A 169 4.81 -11.69 5.04
C CYS A 169 6.03 -12.47 4.51
N GLY A 170 5.84 -13.71 4.04
CA GLY A 170 6.91 -14.50 3.42
C GLY A 170 7.47 -13.84 2.16
N PHE A 171 6.60 -13.25 1.33
CA PHE A 171 7.03 -12.47 0.17
C PHE A 171 7.89 -11.28 0.59
N GLN A 172 7.45 -10.51 1.59
CA GLN A 172 8.21 -9.38 2.10
C GLN A 172 9.58 -9.81 2.65
N VAL A 173 9.64 -10.88 3.45
CA VAL A 173 10.91 -11.41 4.00
C VAL A 173 11.88 -11.81 2.90
N VAL A 174 11.39 -12.36 1.78
CA VAL A 174 12.23 -12.72 0.62
C VAL A 174 12.70 -11.49 -0.15
N ILE A 175 11.86 -10.48 -0.30
CA ILE A 175 12.19 -9.26 -1.07
C ILE A 175 13.10 -8.31 -0.31
N THR A 176 12.96 -8.15 1.00
CA THR A 176 13.77 -7.23 1.82
C THR A 176 15.28 -7.32 1.57
N PRO A 177 15.95 -8.49 1.63
CA PRO A 177 17.40 -8.56 1.45
C PRO A 177 17.85 -8.26 0.02
N LEU A 178 16.93 -8.19 -0.94
CA LEU A 178 17.26 -7.95 -2.34
C LEU A 178 17.61 -6.49 -2.60
N ASP A 179 17.19 -5.56 -1.76
CA ASP A 179 17.55 -4.14 -1.87
C ASP A 179 19.05 -3.89 -1.61
N PRO A 180 19.63 -4.26 -0.44
CA PRO A 180 21.07 -4.09 -0.23
C PRO A 180 21.91 -4.94 -1.19
N LEU A 181 21.41 -6.13 -1.60
CA LEU A 181 22.08 -6.94 -2.61
C LEU A 181 22.05 -6.25 -3.99
N TRP A 182 20.94 -5.58 -4.33
CA TRP A 182 20.83 -4.82 -5.56
C TRP A 182 21.84 -3.67 -5.58
N HIS A 183 21.98 -2.92 -4.48
CA HIS A 183 22.97 -1.84 -4.41
C HIS A 183 24.41 -2.35 -4.53
N GLN A 184 24.71 -3.52 -3.96
CA GLN A 184 26.04 -4.16 -4.08
C GLN A 184 26.35 -4.61 -5.52
N LEU A 185 25.35 -5.12 -6.24
CA LEU A 185 25.55 -5.68 -7.58
C LEU A 185 25.45 -4.64 -8.70
N TYR A 186 24.56 -3.66 -8.55
CA TYR A 186 24.18 -2.74 -9.62
C TYR A 186 24.51 -1.27 -9.34
N GLY A 187 24.98 -0.97 -8.12
CA GLY A 187 25.20 0.39 -7.64
C GLY A 187 23.95 0.98 -6.97
N LEU A 188 24.10 2.17 -6.40
CA LEU A 188 23.00 2.87 -5.73
C LEU A 188 21.84 3.13 -6.68
N ASP A 189 20.65 3.16 -6.11
CA ASP A 189 19.46 3.50 -6.85
C ASP A 189 19.50 4.96 -7.33
N LEU A 190 19.19 5.16 -8.60
CA LEU A 190 19.10 6.51 -9.18
C LEU A 190 17.82 7.23 -8.73
N THR A 191 16.80 6.48 -8.32
CA THR A 191 15.45 6.97 -8.05
C THR A 191 14.74 6.08 -7.03
N ALA A 192 13.69 6.61 -6.39
CA ALA A 192 12.79 5.82 -5.53
C ALA A 192 11.97 4.76 -6.29
N TRP A 193 12.06 4.75 -7.63
CA TRP A 193 11.33 3.84 -8.52
C TRP A 193 12.17 2.62 -8.92
N SER A 194 13.28 2.36 -8.21
CA SER A 194 14.04 1.12 -8.42
C SER A 194 13.16 -0.11 -8.15
N LEU A 195 13.46 -1.20 -8.84
CA LEU A 195 12.65 -2.41 -8.77
C LEU A 195 12.58 -3.02 -7.35
N PRO A 196 13.67 -3.07 -6.55
CA PRO A 196 13.59 -3.54 -5.16
C PRO A 196 12.64 -2.70 -4.31
N HIS A 197 12.71 -1.36 -4.40
CA HIS A 197 11.81 -0.45 -3.69
C HIS A 197 10.35 -0.68 -4.05
N LEU A 198 10.03 -0.84 -5.33
CA LEU A 198 8.67 -1.10 -5.78
C LEU A 198 8.15 -2.45 -5.30
N LEU A 199 8.98 -3.49 -5.28
CA LEU A 199 8.59 -4.80 -4.77
C LEU A 199 8.40 -4.78 -3.25
N LEU A 200 9.24 -4.03 -2.52
CA LEU A 200 9.08 -3.82 -1.09
C LEU A 200 7.77 -3.06 -0.81
N ALA A 201 7.43 -2.06 -1.61
CA ALA A 201 6.15 -1.35 -1.57
C ALA A 201 4.96 -2.29 -1.79
N ILE A 202 5.00 -3.11 -2.85
CA ILE A 202 3.96 -4.09 -3.15
C ILE A 202 3.80 -5.09 -1.99
N ALA A 203 4.91 -5.58 -1.43
CA ALA A 203 4.89 -6.52 -0.31
C ALA A 203 4.25 -5.91 0.93
N LEU A 204 4.63 -4.68 1.29
CA LEU A 204 4.04 -3.96 2.43
C LEU A 204 2.54 -3.71 2.21
N VAL A 205 2.14 -3.28 1.01
CA VAL A 205 0.72 -3.09 0.67
C VAL A 205 -0.04 -4.40 0.82
N ALA A 206 0.50 -5.53 0.34
CA ALA A 206 -0.13 -6.83 0.50
C ALA A 206 -0.33 -7.19 1.98
N VAL A 207 0.70 -7.02 2.82
CA VAL A 207 0.61 -7.24 4.27
C VAL A 207 -0.48 -6.36 4.90
N MET A 208 -0.51 -5.06 4.59
CA MET A 208 -1.49 -4.13 5.14
C MET A 208 -2.92 -4.40 4.66
N LEU A 209 -3.11 -4.84 3.41
CA LEU A 209 -4.42 -5.29 2.92
C LEU A 209 -4.88 -6.57 3.62
N VAL A 210 -3.97 -7.50 3.94
CA VAL A 210 -4.30 -8.65 4.78
C VAL A 210 -4.69 -8.21 6.19
N ALA A 211 -4.02 -7.22 6.77
CA ALA A 211 -4.43 -6.66 8.08
C ALA A 211 -5.87 -6.12 8.02
N VAL A 212 -6.22 -5.41 6.95
CA VAL A 212 -7.58 -4.93 6.69
C VAL A 212 -8.56 -6.11 6.58
N ALA A 213 -8.24 -7.17 5.85
CA ALA A 213 -9.09 -8.36 5.73
C ALA A 213 -9.31 -9.08 7.08
N VAL A 214 -8.24 -9.23 7.87
CA VAL A 214 -8.30 -9.80 9.22
C VAL A 214 -9.19 -8.94 10.11
N GLN A 215 -9.04 -7.62 10.08
CA GLN A 215 -9.88 -6.69 10.84
C GLN A 215 -11.36 -6.74 10.41
N LEU A 216 -11.62 -6.79 9.10
CA LEU A 216 -12.97 -6.94 8.55
C LEU A 216 -13.62 -8.24 9.03
N SER A 217 -12.84 -9.28 9.30
CA SER A 217 -13.35 -10.54 9.84
C SER A 217 -13.84 -10.49 11.28
N CYS A 218 -13.54 -9.40 11.98
CA CYS A 218 -14.01 -9.14 13.33
C CYS A 218 -15.26 -8.23 13.35
N ILE A 219 -15.70 -7.72 12.20
CA ILE A 219 -16.75 -6.70 12.08
C ILE A 219 -17.98 -7.28 11.38
N ARG A 220 -19.17 -6.94 11.87
CA ARG A 220 -20.42 -7.37 11.25
C ARG A 220 -20.58 -6.74 9.86
N PRO A 221 -21.02 -7.52 8.84
CA PRO A 221 -21.36 -6.96 7.54
C PRO A 221 -22.40 -5.83 7.66
N THR A 222 -22.13 -4.71 6.99
CA THR A 222 -23.03 -3.55 6.98
C THR A 222 -23.59 -3.26 5.59
N ALA A 223 -24.74 -2.57 5.55
CA ALA A 223 -25.20 -1.89 4.36
C ALA A 223 -24.31 -0.68 4.02
N TRP A 224 -24.51 -0.13 2.82
CA TRP A 224 -23.93 1.14 2.41
C TRP A 224 -24.46 2.28 3.29
N ARG A 225 -23.56 3.15 3.75
CA ARG A 225 -23.87 4.26 4.66
C ARG A 225 -23.04 5.51 4.33
N THR A 226 -23.38 6.62 4.96
CA THR A 226 -22.64 7.89 4.89
C THR A 226 -21.85 8.15 6.18
N ILE A 227 -20.91 9.09 6.13
CA ILE A 227 -20.05 9.50 7.26
C ILE A 227 -20.80 9.85 8.55
N ARG A 228 -22.08 10.23 8.47
CA ARG A 228 -22.95 10.44 9.64
C ARG A 228 -23.09 9.20 10.54
N ASN A 229 -22.82 8.02 9.98
CA ASN A 229 -22.89 6.73 10.67
C ASN A 229 -21.49 6.10 10.80
N LEU A 230 -20.44 6.92 10.92
CA LEU A 230 -19.08 6.46 11.18
C LEU A 230 -19.03 5.70 12.51
N ARG A 231 -18.36 4.55 12.52
CA ARG A 231 -18.17 3.71 13.71
C ARG A 231 -16.70 3.72 14.11
N PRO A 232 -16.37 3.57 15.40
CA PRO A 232 -14.97 3.46 15.84
C PRO A 232 -14.19 2.35 15.11
N GLN A 233 -14.87 1.25 14.76
CA GLN A 233 -14.29 0.12 14.01
C GLN A 233 -13.85 0.48 12.59
N ASP A 234 -14.46 1.50 11.97
CA ASP A 234 -14.05 1.98 10.66
C ASP A 234 -12.65 2.60 10.74
N GLY A 235 -12.29 3.21 11.88
CA GLY A 235 -10.95 3.74 12.12
C GLY A 235 -9.85 2.69 12.01
N LEU A 236 -10.11 1.46 12.49
CA LEU A 236 -9.17 0.34 12.40
C LEU A 236 -8.97 -0.18 10.96
N ILE A 237 -9.84 0.21 10.02
CA ILE A 237 -9.69 -0.05 8.59
C ILE A 237 -9.05 1.17 7.90
N ILE A 238 -9.46 2.38 8.28
CA ILE A 238 -8.98 3.64 7.69
C ILE A 238 -7.49 3.84 7.95
N VAL A 239 -7.00 3.61 9.16
CA VAL A 239 -5.58 3.82 9.51
C VAL A 239 -4.63 2.98 8.64
N PRO A 240 -4.77 1.65 8.51
CA PRO A 240 -3.87 0.89 7.64
C PRO A 240 -3.98 1.29 6.16
N LEU A 241 -5.15 1.70 5.68
CA LEU A 241 -5.31 2.24 4.32
C LEU A 241 -4.63 3.61 4.16
N ALA A 242 -4.65 4.44 5.20
CA ALA A 242 -3.93 5.71 5.24
C ALA A 242 -2.41 5.49 5.21
N LEU A 243 -1.90 4.47 5.89
CA LEU A 243 -0.49 4.07 5.82
C LEU A 243 -0.11 3.52 4.44
N ILE A 244 -1.00 2.76 3.79
CA ILE A 244 -0.81 2.32 2.40
C ILE A 244 -0.67 3.52 1.46
N ILE A 245 -1.62 4.47 1.48
CA ILE A 245 -1.55 5.61 0.56
C ILE A 245 -0.39 6.55 0.92
N LEU A 246 -0.04 6.73 2.20
CA LEU A 246 1.15 7.47 2.62
C LEU A 246 2.42 6.90 1.97
N MET A 247 2.61 5.59 2.12
CA MET A 247 3.77 4.91 1.57
C MET A 247 3.80 4.97 0.04
N LEU A 248 2.69 4.64 -0.62
CA LEU A 248 2.63 4.70 -2.08
C LEU A 248 2.83 6.12 -2.62
N THR A 249 2.39 7.14 -1.89
CA THR A 249 2.62 8.54 -2.25
C THR A 249 4.09 8.89 -2.11
N GLN A 250 4.75 8.43 -1.04
CA GLN A 250 6.18 8.62 -0.84
C GLN A 250 6.97 8.08 -2.04
N PHE A 251 6.87 6.79 -2.32
CA PHE A 251 7.60 6.18 -3.43
C PHE A 251 7.18 6.74 -4.79
N GLY A 252 5.88 6.95 -4.97
CA GLY A 252 5.33 7.40 -6.24
C GLY A 252 5.66 8.85 -6.59
N THR A 253 5.96 9.72 -5.61
CA THR A 253 6.04 11.16 -5.86
C THR A 253 7.20 11.91 -5.22
N THR A 254 8.03 11.26 -4.40
CA THR A 254 9.07 11.98 -3.63
C THR A 254 10.11 12.73 -4.49
N GLU A 255 10.35 12.28 -5.72
CA GLU A 255 11.28 12.95 -6.65
C GLU A 255 10.73 14.23 -7.28
N TRP A 256 9.42 14.45 -7.19
CA TRP A 256 8.80 15.73 -7.54
C TRP A 256 8.82 16.71 -6.37
N GLU A 257 9.12 16.26 -5.16
CA GLU A 257 9.26 17.13 -4.00
C GLU A 257 10.62 17.85 -4.02
N ASN A 258 10.64 19.10 -3.54
CA ASN A 258 11.83 19.96 -3.48
C ASN A 258 12.44 20.39 -4.83
N LEU A 259 11.70 20.29 -5.94
CA LEU A 259 12.18 20.88 -7.19
C LEU A 259 12.10 22.41 -7.11
N THR A 260 13.26 23.06 -6.99
CA THR A 260 13.36 24.53 -6.94
C THR A 260 13.66 25.17 -8.29
N SER A 261 14.09 24.35 -9.27
CA SER A 261 14.33 24.79 -10.65
C SER A 261 14.11 23.64 -11.63
N ILE A 262 13.83 23.97 -12.89
CA ILE A 262 13.75 23.00 -13.99
C ILE A 262 15.13 22.90 -14.63
N GLY A 263 15.73 21.70 -14.65
CA GLY A 263 17.02 21.46 -15.31
C GLY A 263 17.93 20.45 -14.62
N ILE A 264 19.05 20.15 -15.27
CA ILE A 264 20.07 19.19 -14.80
C ILE A 264 20.84 19.83 -13.64
N GLY A 265 20.72 19.28 -12.43
CA GLY A 265 21.46 19.76 -11.26
C GLY A 265 20.90 19.39 -9.89
N GLN A 266 19.63 18.99 -9.77
CA GLN A 266 19.00 18.65 -8.47
C GLN A 266 18.46 17.22 -8.36
N THR A 267 18.24 16.54 -9.48
CA THR A 267 17.71 15.17 -9.52
C THR A 267 18.49 14.33 -10.54
N SER A 268 18.37 13.00 -10.43
CA SER A 268 19.03 12.09 -11.36
C SER A 268 18.55 12.31 -12.80
N GLY A 269 19.41 12.06 -13.78
CA GLY A 269 19.04 12.18 -15.20
C GLY A 269 17.83 11.32 -15.58
N ALA A 270 17.59 10.21 -14.86
CA ALA A 270 16.45 9.32 -15.07
C ALA A 270 15.10 10.01 -14.77
N PHE A 271 15.04 10.89 -13.76
CA PHE A 271 13.82 11.64 -13.45
C PHE A 271 13.34 12.48 -14.64
N TRP A 272 14.24 13.20 -15.29
CA TRP A 272 13.92 14.10 -16.41
C TRP A 272 13.56 13.37 -17.71
N GLN A 273 13.80 12.07 -17.81
CA GLN A 273 13.35 11.25 -18.93
C GLN A 273 11.87 10.86 -18.82
N ARG A 274 11.25 11.08 -17.66
CA ARG A 274 9.85 10.74 -17.43
C ARG A 274 8.95 11.78 -18.08
N PRO A 275 7.84 11.35 -18.72
CA PRO A 275 6.89 12.29 -19.26
C PRO A 275 6.19 13.06 -18.14
N GLU A 276 5.95 14.35 -18.35
CA GLU A 276 5.30 15.24 -17.39
C GLU A 276 3.90 14.78 -16.95
N TRP A 277 3.19 14.09 -17.85
CA TRP A 277 1.87 13.56 -17.54
C TRP A 277 1.90 12.43 -16.50
N LEU A 278 3.07 11.87 -16.18
CA LEU A 278 3.18 10.74 -15.27
C LEU A 278 2.78 11.10 -13.84
N TYR A 279 3.15 12.28 -13.34
CA TYR A 279 2.81 12.70 -11.98
C TYR A 279 1.29 12.72 -11.71
N PRO A 280 0.44 13.42 -12.50
CA PRO A 280 -1.00 13.38 -12.25
C PRO A 280 -1.59 11.98 -12.46
N VAL A 281 -1.01 11.15 -13.34
CA VAL A 281 -1.43 9.75 -13.51
C VAL A 281 -1.13 8.92 -12.26
N VAL A 282 0.01 9.13 -11.60
CA VAL A 282 0.32 8.52 -10.29
C VAL A 282 -0.71 8.96 -9.25
N VAL A 283 -0.97 10.26 -9.11
CA VAL A 283 -1.97 10.79 -8.16
C VAL A 283 -3.36 10.20 -8.41
N ILE A 284 -3.82 10.15 -9.67
CA ILE A 284 -5.08 9.51 -10.07
C ILE A 284 -5.09 8.04 -9.68
N SER A 285 -4.01 7.30 -9.97
CA SER A 285 -3.92 5.86 -9.70
C SER A 285 -3.98 5.57 -8.21
N LEU A 286 -3.26 6.34 -7.39
CA LEU A 286 -3.26 6.19 -5.93
C LEU A 286 -4.63 6.50 -5.32
N ALA A 287 -5.23 7.62 -5.73
CA ALA A 287 -6.56 8.01 -5.26
C ALA A 287 -7.64 7.00 -5.69
N ALA A 288 -7.60 6.53 -6.95
CA ALA A 288 -8.52 5.53 -7.47
C ALA A 288 -8.37 4.18 -6.79
N PHE A 289 -7.13 3.69 -6.61
CA PHE A 289 -6.89 2.40 -6.01
C PHE A 289 -7.33 2.37 -4.55
N VAL A 290 -6.73 3.24 -3.73
CA VAL A 290 -6.92 3.20 -2.27
C VAL A 290 -8.29 3.76 -1.90
N GLY A 291 -8.77 4.80 -2.58
CA GLY A 291 -10.10 5.35 -2.35
C GLY A 291 -11.21 4.33 -2.62
N MET A 292 -11.11 3.57 -3.72
CA MET A 292 -12.07 2.50 -4.00
C MET A 292 -11.97 1.35 -3.00
N ILE A 293 -10.75 0.93 -2.61
CA ILE A 293 -10.59 -0.07 -1.56
C ILE A 293 -11.26 0.41 -0.27
N ALA A 294 -11.03 1.66 0.16
CA ALA A 294 -11.62 2.24 1.36
C ALA A 294 -13.16 2.21 1.31
N ILE A 295 -13.75 2.69 0.22
CA ILE A 295 -15.20 2.74 0.04
C ILE A 295 -15.82 1.35 0.04
N TYR A 296 -15.24 0.37 -0.66
CA TYR A 296 -15.82 -0.97 -0.75
C TYR A 296 -15.59 -1.82 0.49
N THR A 297 -14.46 -1.66 1.17
CA THR A 297 -14.19 -2.36 2.44
C THR A 297 -15.07 -1.84 3.56
N THR A 298 -15.23 -0.53 3.70
CA THR A 298 -16.05 0.09 4.76
C THR A 298 -17.54 0.15 4.42
N ARG A 299 -17.89 0.24 3.12
CA ARG A 299 -19.22 0.63 2.61
C ARG A 299 -19.69 1.97 3.19
N LEU A 300 -18.77 2.91 3.30
CA LEU A 300 -18.98 4.24 3.86
C LEU A 300 -18.59 5.31 2.83
N ALA A 301 -19.58 6.05 2.33
CA ALA A 301 -19.33 7.31 1.63
C ALA A 301 -18.78 8.33 2.64
N GLY A 302 -17.54 8.75 2.44
CA GLY A 302 -16.71 9.54 3.34
C GLY A 302 -15.39 8.84 3.70
N SER A 303 -15.27 7.53 3.45
CA SER A 303 -14.09 6.77 3.84
C SER A 303 -12.84 7.08 3.02
N ALA A 304 -12.97 7.40 1.72
CA ALA A 304 -11.83 7.76 0.89
C ALA A 304 -11.21 9.10 1.35
N THR A 305 -12.05 10.08 1.65
CA THR A 305 -11.69 11.38 2.22
C THR A 305 -11.04 11.21 3.58
N LEU A 306 -11.61 10.38 4.46
CA LEU A 306 -11.02 10.10 5.78
C LEU A 306 -9.63 9.44 5.68
N VAL A 307 -9.44 8.53 4.73
CA VAL A 307 -8.11 7.95 4.42
C VAL A 307 -7.14 9.04 3.96
N GLY A 308 -7.54 9.91 3.04
CA GLY A 308 -6.70 11.03 2.57
C GLY A 308 -6.33 12.03 3.68
N LEU A 309 -7.31 12.43 4.51
CA LEU A 309 -7.09 13.34 5.63
C LEU A 309 -6.19 12.71 6.71
N THR A 310 -6.40 11.43 7.02
CA THR A 310 -5.56 10.71 7.99
C THR A 310 -4.12 10.60 7.47
N CYS A 311 -3.94 10.31 6.17
CA CYS A 311 -2.64 10.30 5.52
C CYS A 311 -1.95 11.68 5.61
N LEU A 312 -2.65 12.77 5.29
CA LEU A 312 -2.12 14.14 5.39
C LEU A 312 -1.73 14.50 6.83
N VAL A 313 -2.55 14.16 7.82
CA VAL A 313 -2.24 14.43 9.24
C VAL A 313 -0.98 13.67 9.67
N ILE A 314 -0.87 12.38 9.31
CA ILE A 314 0.34 11.59 9.59
C ILE A 314 1.56 12.23 8.91
N ARG A 315 1.45 12.61 7.63
CA ARG A 315 2.52 13.30 6.89
C ARG A 315 2.98 14.56 7.61
N LEU A 316 2.06 15.44 7.99
CA LEU A 316 2.39 16.71 8.68
C LEU A 316 3.09 16.47 10.02
N ILE A 317 2.61 15.49 10.80
CA ILE A 317 3.26 15.10 12.05
C ILE A 317 4.70 14.65 11.79
N LEU A 318 4.91 13.76 10.81
CA LEU A 318 6.24 13.24 10.51
C LEU A 318 7.18 14.31 9.96
N LEU A 319 6.70 15.19 9.08
CA LEU A 319 7.51 16.30 8.57
C LEU A 319 8.03 17.19 9.71
N ASN A 320 7.16 17.50 10.68
CA ASN A 320 7.53 18.31 11.83
C ASN A 320 8.46 17.56 12.79
N THR A 321 8.14 16.32 13.15
CA THR A 321 8.95 15.51 14.08
C THR A 321 10.34 15.22 13.54
N LEU A 322 10.48 14.96 12.23
CA LEU A 322 11.75 14.67 11.57
C LEU A 322 12.48 15.93 11.10
N ARG A 323 11.88 17.13 11.24
CA ARG A 323 12.35 18.38 10.62
C ARG A 323 12.60 18.24 9.11
N ALA A 324 11.81 17.40 8.47
CA ALA A 324 11.99 16.98 7.08
C ALA A 324 11.75 18.12 6.08
N ASN A 325 11.01 19.16 6.48
CA ASN A 325 10.73 20.34 5.68
C ASN A 325 11.84 21.41 5.73
N GLN A 326 12.94 21.13 6.44
CA GLN A 326 14.11 22.03 6.51
C GLN A 326 15.20 21.55 5.55
N PRO A 327 16.08 22.46 5.07
CA PRO A 327 17.28 22.05 4.36
C PRO A 327 18.15 21.11 5.22
N PRO A 328 18.73 20.04 4.63
CA PRO A 328 18.76 19.74 3.20
C PRO A 328 17.59 18.89 2.67
N ALA A 329 16.80 18.28 3.56
CA ALA A 329 15.78 17.31 3.17
C ALA A 329 14.64 17.91 2.34
N ASN A 330 14.10 19.05 2.78
CA ASN A 330 13.07 19.84 2.07
C ASN A 330 11.87 19.02 1.55
N LEU A 331 11.48 17.95 2.26
CA LEU A 331 10.27 17.18 1.94
C LEU A 331 9.01 18.01 2.22
N THR A 332 7.99 17.84 1.38
CA THR A 332 6.77 18.67 1.42
C THR A 332 5.51 17.82 1.67
N PHE A 333 4.37 18.49 1.82
CA PHE A 333 3.05 17.85 1.94
C PHE A 333 2.15 18.13 0.72
N GLU A 334 2.72 18.68 -0.36
CA GLU A 334 1.98 19.22 -1.52
C GLU A 334 1.20 18.13 -2.25
N THR A 335 1.84 17.00 -2.56
CA THR A 335 1.17 15.85 -3.16
C THR A 335 0.05 15.30 -2.26
N HIS A 336 0.23 15.36 -0.94
CA HIS A 336 -0.77 14.86 0.00
C HIS A 336 -2.02 15.74 0.02
N ILE A 337 -1.87 17.06 -0.14
CA ILE A 337 -3.00 17.97 -0.37
C ILE A 337 -3.64 17.69 -1.73
N ASN A 338 -2.81 17.46 -2.77
CA ASN A 338 -3.29 17.19 -4.12
C ASN A 338 -4.10 15.88 -4.26
N LEU A 339 -3.94 14.94 -3.32
CA LEU A 339 -4.76 13.73 -3.22
C LEU A 339 -6.17 13.98 -2.68
N LEU A 340 -6.42 15.07 -1.96
CA LEU A 340 -7.73 15.30 -1.33
C LEU A 340 -8.86 15.56 -2.34
N PRO A 341 -8.72 16.43 -3.37
CA PRO A 341 -9.79 16.67 -4.33
C PRO A 341 -10.36 15.40 -4.98
N PRO A 342 -9.56 14.47 -5.54
CA PRO A 342 -10.11 13.25 -6.12
C PRO A 342 -10.78 12.34 -5.08
N LEU A 343 -10.23 12.22 -3.87
CA LEU A 343 -10.82 11.39 -2.81
C LEU A 343 -12.17 11.96 -2.32
N ILE A 344 -12.28 13.29 -2.21
CA ILE A 344 -13.53 13.99 -1.88
C ILE A 344 -14.56 13.79 -3.01
N ALA A 345 -14.15 13.96 -4.27
CA ALA A 345 -15.03 13.78 -5.41
C ALA A 345 -15.60 12.35 -5.49
N LEU A 346 -14.76 11.36 -5.21
CA LEU A 346 -15.17 9.96 -5.12
C LEU A 346 -16.26 9.76 -4.04
N ASP A 347 -16.04 10.27 -2.83
CA ASP A 347 -17.02 10.13 -1.75
C ASP A 347 -18.32 10.88 -2.00
N LEU A 348 -18.26 12.08 -2.58
CA LEU A 348 -19.45 12.83 -2.99
C LEU A 348 -20.26 12.05 -4.03
N TRP A 349 -19.60 11.41 -4.99
CA TRP A 349 -20.26 10.56 -5.98
C TRP A 349 -20.95 9.36 -5.33
N TYR A 350 -20.28 8.67 -4.41
CA TYR A 350 -20.87 7.53 -3.70
C TYR A 350 -21.99 7.94 -2.73
N ALA A 351 -21.90 9.12 -2.11
CA ALA A 351 -22.98 9.68 -1.30
C ALA A 351 -24.23 9.95 -2.15
N PHE A 352 -24.05 10.52 -3.36
CA PHE A 352 -25.15 10.76 -4.30
C PHE A 352 -25.75 9.45 -4.83
N ARG A 353 -24.91 8.43 -5.09
CA ARG A 353 -25.33 7.12 -5.63
C ARG A 353 -25.49 6.04 -4.57
N LEU A 354 -25.75 6.39 -3.31
CA LEU A 354 -25.69 5.44 -2.19
C LEU A 354 -26.56 4.19 -2.38
N LYS A 355 -27.79 4.36 -2.91
CA LYS A 355 -28.72 3.24 -3.22
C LYS A 355 -28.21 2.31 -4.32
N GLN A 356 -27.30 2.80 -5.17
CA GLN A 356 -26.73 2.09 -6.31
C GLN A 356 -25.21 1.93 -6.16
N ALA A 357 -24.68 2.00 -4.94
CA ALA A 357 -23.24 2.05 -4.69
C ALA A 357 -22.48 0.82 -5.23
N ALA A 358 -23.14 -0.35 -5.28
CA ALA A 358 -22.55 -1.57 -5.83
C ALA A 358 -22.69 -1.69 -7.37
N SER A 359 -23.37 -0.77 -8.05
CA SER A 359 -23.57 -0.87 -9.50
C SER A 359 -22.30 -0.55 -10.30
N ARG A 360 -22.15 -1.19 -11.47
CA ARG A 360 -21.02 -0.91 -12.38
C ARG A 360 -20.97 0.56 -12.81
N SER A 361 -22.12 1.19 -13.03
CA SER A 361 -22.19 2.62 -13.36
C SER A 361 -21.66 3.50 -12.25
N THR A 362 -21.87 3.13 -10.97
CA THR A 362 -21.31 3.90 -9.85
C THR A 362 -19.79 3.75 -9.79
N ILE A 363 -19.24 2.55 -10.04
CA ILE A 363 -17.78 2.33 -10.12
C ILE A 363 -17.16 3.22 -11.20
N ILE A 364 -17.70 3.16 -12.43
CA ILE A 364 -17.20 3.95 -13.56
C ILE A 364 -17.32 5.45 -13.26
N GLY A 365 -18.48 5.91 -12.78
CA GLY A 365 -18.67 7.32 -12.43
C GLY A 365 -17.74 7.80 -11.32
N GLY A 366 -17.44 6.95 -10.33
CA GLY A 366 -16.49 7.27 -9.26
C GLY A 366 -15.06 7.43 -9.78
N SER A 367 -14.62 6.50 -10.63
CA SER A 367 -13.33 6.61 -11.34
C SER A 367 -13.24 7.88 -12.18
N LEU A 368 -14.29 8.25 -12.91
CA LEU A 368 -14.30 9.48 -13.71
C LEU A 368 -14.29 10.73 -12.83
N ALA A 369 -15.02 10.73 -11.71
CA ALA A 369 -15.01 11.83 -10.75
C ALA A 369 -13.60 12.10 -10.20
N ILE A 370 -12.83 11.05 -9.92
CA ILE A 370 -11.41 11.15 -9.53
C ILE A 370 -10.60 11.85 -10.62
N VAL A 371 -10.66 11.36 -11.86
CA VAL A 371 -9.89 11.92 -12.98
C VAL A 371 -10.23 13.40 -13.20
N ILE A 372 -11.52 13.74 -13.23
CA ILE A 372 -11.98 15.11 -13.42
C ILE A 372 -11.48 16.01 -12.29
N ALA A 373 -11.61 15.58 -11.03
CA ALA A 373 -11.17 16.38 -9.88
C ALA A 373 -9.65 16.59 -9.85
N THR A 374 -8.85 15.58 -10.21
CA THR A 374 -7.39 15.74 -10.33
C THR A 374 -7.02 16.70 -11.45
N LEU A 375 -7.63 16.58 -12.63
CA LEU A 375 -7.27 17.41 -13.79
C LEU A 375 -7.80 18.85 -13.72
N THR A 376 -8.77 19.14 -12.83
CA THR A 376 -9.33 20.49 -12.65
C THR A 376 -8.78 21.14 -11.39
N ILE A 377 -9.14 20.62 -10.21
CA ILE A 377 -8.74 21.18 -8.92
C ILE A 377 -7.30 20.81 -8.60
N GLY A 378 -6.91 19.56 -8.82
CA GLY A 378 -5.55 19.10 -8.56
C GLY A 378 -4.51 19.82 -9.44
N ALA A 379 -4.81 19.99 -10.73
CA ALA A 379 -3.98 20.78 -11.65
C ALA A 379 -3.76 22.20 -11.14
N PHE A 380 -4.81 22.87 -10.67
CA PHE A 380 -4.69 24.19 -10.06
C PHE A 380 -3.75 24.19 -8.84
N ILE A 381 -3.91 23.22 -7.93
CA ILE A 381 -3.03 23.07 -6.75
C ILE A 381 -1.57 22.89 -7.18
N VAL A 382 -1.30 21.97 -8.12
CA VAL A 382 0.05 21.69 -8.61
C VAL A 382 0.68 22.94 -9.21
N THR A 383 -0.03 23.68 -10.07
CA THR A 383 0.51 24.91 -10.67
C THR A 383 0.78 26.04 -9.67
N LYS A 384 0.22 25.97 -8.45
CA LYS A 384 0.42 26.96 -7.39
C LYS A 384 1.48 26.57 -6.38
N MET A 385 1.65 25.27 -6.13
CA MET A 385 2.54 24.78 -5.08
C MET A 385 3.83 24.18 -5.64
N MET A 386 3.82 23.70 -6.88
CA MET A 386 4.94 22.97 -7.49
C MET A 386 5.42 23.67 -8.77
N ILE A 387 6.72 23.58 -9.02
CA ILE A 387 7.33 24.11 -10.25
C ILE A 387 7.17 23.12 -11.42
N TYR A 388 7.02 21.82 -11.12
CA TYR A 388 6.93 20.75 -12.10
C TYR A 388 6.00 19.62 -11.60
N PRO A 389 5.18 18.97 -12.44
CA PRO A 389 5.08 19.10 -13.90
C PRO A 389 4.35 20.37 -14.38
N ARG A 390 4.51 20.70 -15.66
CA ARG A 390 3.79 21.81 -16.30
C ARG A 390 2.43 21.32 -16.80
N PHE A 391 1.42 22.16 -16.63
CA PHE A 391 0.08 21.96 -17.20
C PHE A 391 -0.10 22.92 -18.38
N ASN A 392 0.19 22.44 -19.59
CA ASN A 392 0.11 23.22 -20.82
C ASN A 392 -0.45 22.37 -21.99
N SER A 393 -0.52 22.95 -23.18
CA SER A 393 -1.04 22.27 -24.39
C SER A 393 -0.30 20.99 -24.76
N ASP A 394 0.97 20.88 -24.38
CA ASP A 394 1.84 19.78 -24.81
C ASP A 394 1.69 18.57 -23.89
N THR A 395 1.45 18.81 -22.60
CA THR A 395 1.35 17.76 -21.58
C THR A 395 -0.09 17.32 -21.31
N LEU A 396 -1.06 18.23 -21.45
CA LEU A 396 -2.46 18.00 -21.10
C LEU A 396 -3.10 16.82 -21.86
N PRO A 397 -2.87 16.60 -23.17
CA PRO A 397 -3.42 15.43 -23.86
C PRO A 397 -2.98 14.10 -23.23
N GLY A 398 -1.70 13.99 -22.86
CA GLY A 398 -1.17 12.82 -22.16
C GLY A 398 -1.82 12.63 -20.79
N MET A 399 -1.95 13.72 -20.01
CA MET A 399 -2.60 13.70 -18.70
C MET A 399 -4.06 13.21 -18.78
N ILE A 400 -4.80 13.65 -19.80
CA ILE A 400 -6.19 13.22 -20.02
C ILE A 400 -6.24 11.75 -20.42
N VAL A 401 -5.50 11.35 -21.46
CA VAL A 401 -5.58 9.99 -22.02
C VAL A 401 -5.12 8.95 -20.99
N PHE A 402 -3.92 9.11 -20.45
CA PHE A 402 -3.37 8.15 -19.48
C PHE A 402 -4.09 8.25 -18.13
N GLY A 403 -4.55 9.45 -17.73
CA GLY A 403 -5.37 9.64 -16.54
C GLY A 403 -6.69 8.89 -16.61
N LEU A 404 -7.40 8.94 -17.75
CA LEU A 404 -8.64 8.19 -17.96
C LEU A 404 -8.41 6.68 -17.95
N ILE A 405 -7.40 6.20 -18.69
CA ILE A 405 -7.06 4.76 -18.75
C ILE A 405 -6.76 4.24 -17.34
N MET A 406 -5.87 4.92 -16.62
CA MET A 406 -5.45 4.48 -15.29
C MET A 406 -6.56 4.66 -14.24
N GLY A 407 -7.30 5.76 -14.25
CA GLY A 407 -8.42 5.98 -13.32
C GLY A 407 -9.51 4.92 -13.44
N LEU A 408 -9.84 4.50 -14.67
CA LEU A 408 -10.80 3.42 -14.91
C LEU A 408 -10.23 2.04 -14.54
N ALA A 409 -9.03 1.70 -15.02
CA ALA A 409 -8.42 0.39 -14.78
C ALA A 409 -8.14 0.17 -13.28
N VAL A 410 -7.49 1.13 -12.63
CA VAL A 410 -7.10 1.05 -11.23
C VAL A 410 -8.29 1.24 -10.30
N GLY A 411 -9.25 2.11 -10.64
CA GLY A 411 -10.48 2.24 -9.86
C GLY A 411 -11.35 0.97 -9.91
N PHE A 412 -11.44 0.31 -11.07
CA PHE A 412 -12.05 -1.00 -11.17
C PHE A 412 -11.30 -2.03 -10.31
N ALA A 413 -9.98 -2.12 -10.45
CA ALA A 413 -9.16 -3.05 -9.65
C ALA A 413 -9.32 -2.82 -8.13
N GLY A 414 -9.26 -1.56 -7.68
CA GLY A 414 -9.48 -1.18 -6.29
C GLY A 414 -10.88 -1.57 -5.79
N SER A 415 -11.92 -1.40 -6.61
CA SER A 415 -13.29 -1.83 -6.26
C SER A 415 -13.39 -3.35 -6.10
N GLN A 416 -12.77 -4.13 -7.01
CA GLN A 416 -12.76 -5.58 -6.95
C GLN A 416 -11.98 -6.07 -5.73
N MET A 417 -10.83 -5.47 -5.45
CA MET A 417 -10.04 -5.76 -4.26
C MET A 417 -10.83 -5.46 -2.98
N GLY A 418 -11.49 -4.31 -2.88
CA GLY A 418 -12.31 -3.96 -1.72
C GLY A 418 -13.50 -4.91 -1.50
N ILE A 419 -14.17 -5.34 -2.58
CA ILE A 419 -15.22 -6.37 -2.53
C ILE A 419 -14.64 -7.71 -2.04
N TRP A 420 -13.49 -8.11 -2.59
CA TRP A 420 -12.82 -9.36 -2.26
C TRP A 420 -12.39 -9.40 -0.79
N LEU A 421 -11.71 -8.36 -0.29
CA LEU A 421 -11.29 -8.24 1.12
C LEU A 421 -12.49 -8.35 2.06
N ARG A 422 -13.58 -7.65 1.75
CA ARG A 422 -14.80 -7.69 2.55
C ARG A 422 -15.48 -9.05 2.53
N SER A 423 -15.49 -9.73 1.39
CA SER A 423 -16.06 -11.07 1.29
C SER A 423 -15.30 -12.08 2.15
N HIS A 424 -13.96 -12.00 2.21
CA HIS A 424 -13.12 -12.89 3.02
C HIS A 424 -13.19 -12.57 4.52
N GLY A 425 -13.53 -11.34 4.90
CA GLY A 425 -13.85 -10.99 6.28
C GLY A 425 -15.15 -11.63 6.78
N ALA A 426 -16.20 -11.68 5.96
CA ALA A 426 -17.56 -12.02 6.43
C ALA A 426 -17.80 -13.49 6.84
N TYR A 427 -16.80 -14.37 6.75
CA TYR A 427 -17.00 -15.83 6.88
C TYR A 427 -17.08 -16.36 8.31
N VAL A 428 -16.85 -15.53 9.33
CA VAL A 428 -16.90 -15.99 10.71
C VAL A 428 -18.06 -15.32 11.39
N GLU A 429 -19.10 -16.10 11.70
CA GLU A 429 -20.09 -15.68 12.69
C GLU A 429 -19.30 -15.15 13.89
N PRO A 430 -19.60 -13.95 14.40
CA PRO A 430 -19.05 -13.48 15.66
C PRO A 430 -19.72 -14.30 16.78
N ALA A 431 -19.45 -15.61 16.78
CA ALA A 431 -19.79 -16.53 17.84
C ALA A 431 -19.03 -16.01 19.06
N ASP A 432 -19.80 -15.48 20.01
CA ASP A 432 -19.39 -15.22 21.40
C ASP A 432 -18.48 -14.00 21.67
N ALA A 433 -18.21 -13.15 20.68
CA ALA A 433 -17.57 -11.87 20.97
C ALA A 433 -18.59 -10.90 21.60
N THR A 434 -18.74 -10.97 22.92
CA THR A 434 -19.50 -10.00 23.71
C THR A 434 -18.95 -8.59 23.47
N ALA A 435 -19.81 -7.57 23.53
CA ALA A 435 -19.39 -6.17 23.37
C ALA A 435 -18.19 -5.81 24.30
N THR A 436 -18.15 -6.41 25.49
CA THR A 436 -17.07 -6.27 26.48
C THR A 436 -15.70 -6.71 25.95
N ASN A 437 -15.63 -7.84 25.23
CA ASN A 437 -14.37 -8.34 24.66
C ASN A 437 -13.83 -7.38 23.60
N TYR A 438 -14.70 -6.81 22.76
CA TYR A 438 -14.31 -5.82 21.76
C TYR A 438 -13.71 -4.55 22.38
N VAL A 439 -14.36 -4.00 23.41
CA VAL A 439 -13.86 -2.80 24.10
C VAL A 439 -12.48 -3.05 24.68
N ARG A 440 -12.29 -4.19 25.37
CA ARG A 440 -11.00 -4.54 25.96
C ARG A 440 -9.89 -4.64 24.91
N VAL A 441 -10.13 -5.33 23.80
CA VAL A 441 -9.13 -5.49 22.73
C VAL A 441 -8.82 -4.16 22.07
N MET A 442 -9.83 -3.33 21.82
CA MET A 442 -9.61 -1.97 21.30
C MET A 442 -8.77 -1.11 22.25
N SER A 443 -9.06 -1.13 23.56
CA SER A 443 -8.30 -0.36 24.54
C SER A 443 -6.86 -0.82 24.65
N ILE A 444 -6.61 -2.14 24.64
CA ILE A 444 -5.25 -2.69 24.61
C ILE A 444 -4.55 -2.25 23.34
N GLY A 445 -5.19 -2.39 22.17
CA GLY A 445 -4.61 -1.99 20.90
C GLY A 445 -4.25 -0.52 20.82
N LEU A 446 -5.15 0.36 21.29
CA LEU A 446 -4.90 1.80 21.34
C LEU A 446 -3.76 2.12 22.33
N GLY A 447 -3.76 1.49 23.50
CA GLY A 447 -2.67 1.63 24.48
C GLY A 447 -1.32 1.21 23.91
N THR A 448 -1.27 0.08 23.19
CA THR A 448 -0.05 -0.38 22.51
C THR A 448 0.38 0.61 21.42
N LEU A 449 -0.55 1.13 20.62
CA LEU A 449 -0.24 2.12 19.58
C LEU A 449 0.35 3.40 20.18
N VAL A 450 -0.24 3.92 21.25
CA VAL A 450 0.28 5.09 21.97
C VAL A 450 1.67 4.81 22.54
N ALA A 451 1.87 3.65 23.18
CA ALA A 451 3.18 3.27 23.71
C ALA A 451 4.24 3.16 22.60
N VAL A 452 3.90 2.59 21.45
CA VAL A 452 4.80 2.53 20.28
C VAL A 452 5.11 3.92 19.76
N LEU A 453 4.11 4.81 19.62
CA LEU A 453 4.34 6.18 19.16
C LEU A 453 5.25 6.97 20.12
N LEU A 454 5.07 6.80 21.43
CA LEU A 454 5.95 7.39 22.44
C LEU A 454 7.38 6.86 22.32
N PHE A 455 7.53 5.53 22.18
CA PHE A 455 8.83 4.90 21.96
C PHE A 455 9.50 5.44 20.69
N VAL A 456 8.79 5.47 19.56
CA VAL A 456 9.31 5.96 18.28
C VAL A 456 9.72 7.43 18.37
N THR A 457 8.91 8.26 19.03
CA THR A 457 9.22 9.68 19.23
C THR A 457 10.50 9.84 20.06
N LEU A 458 10.65 9.09 21.14
CA LEU A 458 11.85 9.09 21.97
C LEU A 458 13.07 8.53 21.20
N PHE A 459 12.88 7.48 20.41
CA PHE A 459 13.94 6.86 19.62
C PHE A 459 14.47 7.83 18.55
N ILE A 460 13.58 8.56 17.87
CA ILE A 460 13.95 9.61 16.91
C ILE A 460 14.64 10.78 17.61
N SER A 461 14.11 11.26 18.75
CA SER A 461 14.66 12.44 19.43
C SER A 461 16.04 12.20 20.07
N THR A 462 16.37 10.94 20.34
CA THR A 462 17.67 10.53 20.91
C THR A 462 18.63 9.95 19.86
N ALA A 463 18.22 9.90 18.60
CA ALA A 463 19.04 9.39 17.52
C ALA A 463 20.23 10.32 17.24
N THR A 464 21.43 9.78 17.36
CA THR A 464 22.66 10.45 16.94
C THR A 464 22.76 10.44 15.40
N PRO A 465 23.11 11.57 14.75
CA PRO A 465 23.46 11.60 13.34
C PRO A 465 24.52 10.55 12.98
N PRO A 466 24.57 10.08 11.73
CA PRO A 466 25.64 9.20 11.27
C PRO A 466 27.00 9.92 11.39
N THR A 467 28.03 9.17 11.76
CA THR A 467 29.42 9.66 11.75
C THR A 467 29.91 9.66 10.31
N LEU A 468 30.27 10.84 9.79
CA LEU A 468 30.85 11.03 8.45
C LEU A 468 32.28 10.51 8.35
#